data_AF-A0A2E3QAT2-F1
#
_entry.id   AF-A0A2E3QAT2-F1
#
_cell.length_a   1.000
_cell.length_b   1.000
_cell.length_c   1.000
_cell.angle_alpha   90.00
_cell.angle_beta   90.00
_cell.angle_gamma   90.00
#
_symmetry.space_group_name_H-M   'P 1'
#
loop_
_entity.id
_entity.type
_entity.pdbx_description
1 polymer ?
#
loop_
_entity_poly.entity_id
_entity_poly.type
_entity_poly.pdbx_seq_one_letter_code
_entity_poly.pdbx_strand_id
1 'polypeptide(L)'
;MTTEPDLLSPEVAASDVPETPETQEAENIGNEAPESRLDPEAAANLVPETPDAYAITLADGFGEIDVDLNQRLHEAGFSNAQAQLVYDLAGEVLSPLLGDLDQAARRATDRAALAAEFGGAESWKKLAPKIESWGKANLPEAAFETLCQSADGVRAMHRMMAQNNEAALGKTDGGAGETNLRSEIRRKMNDPRYWRDRDPTLVAEVQADFARLSSAS
;
A
#
# COMPACT_ATOMS: atom_id res chain seq x y z
N MET A 1 62.52 42.04 -83.54
CA MET A 1 61.73 42.19 -82.30
C MET A 1 61.89 40.87 -81.55
N THR A 2 63.03 40.57 -80.90
CA THR A 2 63.83 41.38 -79.96
C THR A 2 63.08 41.45 -78.61
N THR A 3 63.53 40.83 -77.51
CA THR A 3 64.90 40.36 -77.15
C THR A 3 64.92 39.09 -76.26
N GLU A 4 66.04 38.34 -76.31
CA GLU A 4 66.62 37.46 -75.25
C GLU A 4 67.28 38.31 -74.12
N PRO A 5 68.03 37.77 -73.11
CA PRO A 5 68.34 36.37 -72.69
C PRO A 5 67.72 36.02 -71.31
N ASP A 6 67.91 34.90 -70.59
CA ASP A 6 68.97 33.85 -70.45
C ASP A 6 70.25 34.28 -69.67
N LEU A 7 71.04 33.28 -69.18
CA LEU A 7 72.16 33.31 -68.21
C LEU A 7 71.70 33.50 -66.73
N LEU A 8 72.18 32.78 -65.69
CA LEU A 8 73.18 31.69 -65.46
C LEU A 8 72.74 30.97 -64.14
N SER A 9 73.32 29.91 -63.53
CA SER A 9 74.59 29.15 -63.61
C SER A 9 74.45 27.75 -62.93
N PRO A 10 75.33 26.74 -63.17
CA PRO A 10 75.18 25.36 -62.66
C PRO A 10 76.21 24.92 -61.59
N GLU A 11 76.42 23.59 -61.45
CA GLU A 11 77.42 22.83 -60.66
C GLU A 11 77.19 22.62 -59.14
N VAL A 12 77.52 21.46 -58.51
CA VAL A 12 77.81 20.07 -58.97
C VAL A 12 77.86 19.05 -57.79
N ALA A 13 77.85 17.75 -58.10
CA ALA A 13 78.46 16.61 -57.36
C ALA A 13 77.72 15.82 -56.22
N ALA A 14 77.43 14.55 -56.57
CA ALA A 14 77.90 13.31 -55.89
C ALA A 14 77.30 12.77 -54.57
N SER A 15 77.32 11.44 -54.48
CA SER A 15 76.80 10.56 -53.43
C SER A 15 77.59 10.56 -52.11
N ASP A 16 76.93 10.22 -50.99
CA ASP A 16 77.01 8.84 -50.45
C ASP A 16 75.76 8.47 -49.61
N VAL A 17 75.72 7.23 -49.11
CA VAL A 17 74.60 6.48 -48.48
C VAL A 17 75.06 6.08 -47.05
N PRO A 18 74.24 5.96 -45.97
CA PRO A 18 73.14 4.97 -45.91
C PRO A 18 71.94 5.17 -44.92
N GLU A 19 71.08 4.14 -44.95
CA GLU A 19 70.17 3.62 -43.90
C GLU A 19 68.91 4.41 -43.44
N THR A 20 67.79 4.01 -44.05
CA THR A 20 66.46 3.83 -43.42
C THR A 20 66.47 2.67 -42.39
N PRO A 21 65.42 2.45 -41.54
CA PRO A 21 64.14 3.19 -41.44
C PRO A 21 63.72 3.60 -40.01
N GLU A 22 62.86 4.62 -39.91
CA GLU A 22 61.77 4.62 -38.92
C GLU A 22 60.45 4.97 -39.62
N THR A 23 59.36 4.34 -39.17
CA THR A 23 58.04 4.42 -39.81
C THR A 23 57.12 5.36 -39.04
N GLN A 24 56.57 6.34 -39.73
CA GLN A 24 55.35 7.07 -39.40
C GLN A 24 54.69 7.39 -40.75
N GLU A 25 53.84 6.50 -41.25
CA GLU A 25 52.40 6.43 -40.94
C GLU A 25 51.66 7.70 -41.39
N ALA A 26 50.79 7.53 -42.40
CA ALA A 26 50.13 8.64 -43.06
C ALA A 26 49.08 9.29 -42.16
N GLU A 27 48.97 10.62 -42.25
CA GLU A 27 47.89 11.39 -41.61
C GLU A 27 46.53 10.99 -42.21
N ASN A 28 45.91 9.98 -41.58
CA ASN A 28 44.54 9.59 -41.85
C ASN A 28 43.62 10.76 -41.47
N ILE A 29 43.10 11.48 -42.45
CA ILE A 29 42.17 12.59 -42.23
C ILE A 29 40.92 12.01 -41.56
N GLY A 30 40.82 12.20 -40.25
CA GLY A 30 39.74 11.69 -39.43
C GLY A 30 38.41 12.26 -39.89
N ASN A 31 37.60 11.42 -40.55
CA ASN A 31 36.19 11.70 -40.79
C ASN A 31 35.41 11.53 -39.47
N GLU A 32 35.71 12.38 -38.50
CA GLU A 32 34.82 12.66 -37.38
C GLU A 32 33.61 13.41 -37.94
N ALA A 33 32.64 12.65 -38.44
CA ALA A 33 31.30 13.17 -38.64
C ALA A 33 30.83 13.73 -37.28
N PRO A 34 30.37 14.98 -37.19
CA PRO A 34 29.90 15.51 -35.94
C PRO A 34 28.68 14.70 -35.50
N GLU A 35 28.81 13.94 -34.42
CA GLU A 35 27.66 13.36 -33.73
C GLU A 35 26.79 14.52 -33.24
N SER A 36 25.81 14.91 -34.06
CA SER A 36 24.84 15.94 -33.74
C SER A 36 23.90 15.39 -32.66
N ARG A 37 24.38 15.43 -31.42
CA ARG A 37 23.59 15.28 -30.20
C ARG A 37 22.59 16.43 -30.18
N LEU A 38 21.46 16.20 -30.84
CA LEU A 38 20.33 17.12 -30.90
C LEU A 38 19.94 17.51 -29.47
N ASP A 39 19.62 18.79 -29.27
CA ASP A 39 19.10 19.25 -27.99
C ASP A 39 17.87 18.40 -27.61
N PRO A 40 17.72 17.98 -26.34
CA PRO A 40 16.66 17.05 -25.94
C PRO A 40 15.26 17.63 -26.20
N GLU A 41 15.10 18.95 -26.14
CA GLU A 41 13.87 19.66 -26.49
C GLU A 41 13.59 19.63 -28.01
N ALA A 42 14.62 19.66 -28.86
CA ALA A 42 14.46 19.47 -30.30
C ALA A 42 14.09 18.01 -30.62
N ALA A 43 14.77 17.04 -30.00
CA ALA A 43 14.47 15.61 -30.15
C ALA A 43 13.05 15.24 -29.67
N ALA A 44 12.58 15.86 -28.58
CA ALA A 44 11.21 15.68 -28.08
C ALA A 44 10.14 16.19 -29.07
N ASN A 45 10.46 17.18 -29.90
CA ASN A 45 9.55 17.72 -30.91
C ASN A 45 9.58 16.96 -32.25
N LEU A 46 10.46 15.98 -32.41
CA LEU A 46 10.49 15.11 -33.60
C LEU A 46 9.60 13.87 -33.42
N VAL A 47 9.08 13.38 -34.55
CA VAL A 47 8.52 12.03 -34.67
C VAL A 47 9.70 11.04 -34.68
N PRO A 48 9.66 9.92 -33.93
CA PRO A 48 10.70 8.90 -34.02
C PRO A 48 10.76 8.24 -35.40
N GLU A 49 11.85 7.52 -35.71
CA GLU A 49 11.98 6.76 -36.97
C GLU A 49 11.14 5.47 -37.00
N THR A 50 10.76 4.95 -35.84
CA THR A 50 9.97 3.73 -35.65
C THR A 50 9.01 3.89 -34.46
N PRO A 51 7.85 3.20 -34.42
CA PRO A 51 6.91 3.27 -33.28
C PRO A 51 7.51 2.73 -31.96
N ASP A 52 8.47 1.82 -32.05
CA ASP A 52 9.25 1.30 -30.91
C ASP A 52 10.28 2.31 -30.35
N ALA A 53 10.60 3.40 -31.07
CA ALA A 53 11.57 4.41 -30.65
C ALA A 53 10.97 5.61 -29.86
N TYR A 54 9.71 5.51 -29.40
CA TYR A 54 9.14 6.52 -28.48
C TYR A 54 9.76 6.42 -27.07
N ALA A 55 10.33 7.52 -26.58
CA ALA A 55 10.97 7.61 -25.27
C ALA A 55 9.95 7.92 -24.14
N ILE A 56 8.98 7.03 -23.95
CA ILE A 56 7.89 7.21 -22.97
C ILE A 56 8.34 6.92 -21.54
N THR A 57 8.07 7.85 -20.62
CA THR A 57 8.03 7.61 -19.17
C THR A 57 6.60 7.24 -18.78
N LEU A 58 6.41 6.05 -18.22
CA LEU A 58 5.08 5.57 -17.81
C LEU A 58 4.80 5.89 -16.32
N ALA A 59 3.56 6.23 -15.97
CA ALA A 59 3.17 6.55 -14.60
C ALA A 59 3.11 5.29 -13.69
N ASP A 60 3.38 5.47 -12.39
CA ASP A 60 3.30 4.39 -11.40
C ASP A 60 1.93 3.69 -11.41
N GLY A 61 1.92 2.36 -11.39
CA GLY A 61 0.71 1.54 -11.40
C GLY A 61 0.15 1.21 -12.79
N PHE A 62 0.67 1.81 -13.86
CA PHE A 62 0.49 1.30 -15.22
C PHE A 62 1.39 0.07 -15.46
N GLY A 63 1.02 -0.73 -16.46
CA GLY A 63 1.72 -1.98 -16.81
C GLY A 63 2.90 -1.75 -17.75
N GLU A 64 2.81 -2.33 -18.94
CA GLU A 64 3.82 -2.19 -20.00
C GLU A 64 3.35 -1.15 -21.05
N ILE A 65 4.28 -0.64 -21.87
CA ILE A 65 3.98 0.29 -22.96
C ILE A 65 3.19 -0.44 -24.05
N ASP A 66 2.09 0.16 -24.51
CA ASP A 66 1.21 -0.42 -25.53
C ASP A 66 1.82 -0.20 -26.94
N VAL A 67 2.27 -1.29 -27.55
CA VAL A 67 2.89 -1.30 -28.88
C VAL A 67 1.88 -0.95 -29.97
N ASP A 68 0.62 -1.38 -29.86
CA ASP A 68 -0.44 -1.08 -30.83
C ASP A 68 -0.89 0.39 -30.71
N LEU A 69 -0.80 0.99 -29.52
CA LEU A 69 -0.96 2.43 -29.33
C LEU A 69 0.20 3.21 -29.98
N ASN A 70 1.45 2.83 -29.70
CA ASN A 70 2.63 3.48 -30.29
C ASN A 70 2.66 3.39 -31.83
N GLN A 71 2.30 2.23 -32.40
CA GLN A 71 2.08 2.02 -33.85
C GLN A 71 1.16 3.11 -34.41
N ARG A 72 0.01 3.34 -33.76
CA ARG A 72 -1.01 4.29 -34.21
C ARG A 72 -0.64 5.76 -33.97
N LEU A 73 0.14 6.06 -32.94
CA LEU A 73 0.70 7.40 -32.70
C LEU A 73 1.73 7.76 -33.77
N HIS A 74 2.60 6.82 -34.15
CA HIS A 74 3.58 6.97 -35.21
C HIS A 74 2.91 7.12 -36.59
N GLU A 75 1.91 6.30 -36.91
CA GLU A 75 1.09 6.43 -38.13
C GLU A 75 0.34 7.78 -38.20
N ALA A 76 0.00 8.37 -37.05
CA ALA A 76 -0.59 9.70 -36.96
C ALA A 76 0.45 10.85 -36.96
N GLY A 77 1.75 10.53 -36.98
CA GLY A 77 2.84 11.52 -37.01
C GLY A 77 3.05 12.27 -35.69
N PHE A 78 2.78 11.64 -34.54
CA PHE A 78 2.97 12.26 -33.22
C PHE A 78 4.45 12.37 -32.86
N SER A 79 4.89 13.53 -32.35
CA SER A 79 6.23 13.68 -31.77
C SER A 79 6.38 12.96 -30.44
N ASN A 80 7.61 12.76 -29.96
CA ASN A 80 7.89 12.21 -28.63
C ASN A 80 7.11 12.93 -27.51
N ALA A 81 7.12 14.26 -27.51
CA ALA A 81 6.38 15.07 -26.53
C ALA A 81 4.85 14.91 -26.63
N GLN A 82 4.33 14.74 -27.85
CA GLN A 82 2.89 14.51 -28.06
C GLN A 82 2.47 13.10 -27.63
N ALA A 83 3.31 12.09 -27.87
CA ALA A 83 3.07 10.73 -27.41
C ALA A 83 3.14 10.64 -25.87
N GLN A 84 4.14 11.25 -25.23
CA GLN A 84 4.24 11.35 -23.77
C GLN A 84 2.97 11.98 -23.17
N LEU A 85 2.50 13.11 -23.74
CA LEU A 85 1.28 13.78 -23.27
C LEU A 85 0.03 12.88 -23.34
N VAL A 86 -0.06 11.95 -24.29
CA VAL A 86 -1.16 10.97 -24.36
C VAL A 86 -1.09 9.97 -23.20
N TYR A 87 0.11 9.50 -22.85
CA TYR A 87 0.32 8.63 -21.69
C TYR A 87 0.11 9.37 -20.35
N ASP A 88 0.52 10.64 -20.26
CA ASP A 88 0.29 11.49 -19.08
C ASP A 88 -1.21 11.69 -18.83
N LEU A 89 -1.98 12.07 -19.85
CA LEU A 89 -3.44 12.24 -19.75
C LEU A 89 -4.16 10.91 -19.47
N ALA A 90 -3.68 9.79 -20.03
CA ALA A 90 -4.18 8.47 -19.65
C ALA A 90 -3.92 8.20 -18.16
N GLY A 91 -2.74 8.56 -17.66
CA GLY A 91 -2.38 8.57 -16.23
C GLY A 91 -3.38 9.34 -15.37
N GLU A 92 -3.58 10.63 -15.67
CA GLU A 92 -4.49 11.51 -14.91
C GLU A 92 -5.94 10.98 -14.87
N VAL A 93 -6.44 10.43 -16.00
CA VAL A 93 -7.84 9.99 -16.12
C VAL A 93 -8.08 8.59 -15.54
N LEU A 94 -7.13 7.66 -15.69
CA LEU A 94 -7.33 6.26 -15.29
C LEU A 94 -6.89 5.96 -13.85
N SER A 95 -5.89 6.67 -13.31
CA SER A 95 -5.39 6.42 -11.94
C SER A 95 -6.48 6.50 -10.85
N PRO A 96 -7.43 7.46 -10.88
CA PRO A 96 -8.55 7.48 -9.93
C PRO A 96 -9.45 6.23 -10.03
N LEU A 97 -9.74 5.79 -11.26
CA LEU A 97 -10.58 4.62 -11.52
C LEU A 97 -9.91 3.32 -11.08
N LEU A 98 -8.59 3.21 -11.29
CA LEU A 98 -7.79 2.08 -10.84
C LEU A 98 -7.71 2.02 -9.30
N GLY A 99 -7.56 3.17 -8.63
CA GLY A 99 -7.60 3.28 -7.17
C GLY A 99 -8.95 2.85 -6.56
N ASP A 100 -10.07 3.22 -7.18
CA ASP A 100 -11.41 2.77 -6.76
C ASP A 100 -11.57 1.25 -6.92
N LEU A 101 -11.06 0.68 -8.02
CA LEU A 101 -11.07 -0.77 -8.27
C LEU A 101 -10.21 -1.53 -7.25
N ASP A 102 -8.99 -1.07 -6.97
CA ASP A 102 -8.11 -1.66 -5.96
C ASP A 102 -8.73 -1.57 -4.56
N GLN A 103 -9.34 -0.44 -4.21
CA GLN A 103 -10.05 -0.30 -2.93
C GLN A 103 -11.27 -1.23 -2.87
N ALA A 104 -12.00 -1.45 -3.97
CA ALA A 104 -13.10 -2.42 -4.03
C ALA A 104 -12.62 -3.88 -3.92
N ALA A 105 -11.56 -4.24 -4.64
CA ALA A 105 -10.92 -5.56 -4.57
C ALA A 105 -10.36 -5.84 -3.17
N ARG A 106 -9.65 -4.89 -2.57
CA ARG A 106 -9.14 -4.97 -1.20
C ARG A 106 -10.27 -5.19 -0.19
N ARG A 107 -11.37 -4.45 -0.29
CA ARG A 107 -12.57 -4.66 0.55
C ARG A 107 -13.23 -6.01 0.32
N ALA A 108 -13.13 -6.63 -0.86
CA ALA A 108 -13.60 -8.00 -1.08
C ALA A 108 -12.70 -9.03 -0.37
N THR A 109 -11.38 -8.91 -0.54
CA THR A 109 -10.37 -9.78 0.11
C THR A 109 -10.42 -9.66 1.64
N ASP A 110 -10.47 -8.44 2.19
CA ASP A 110 -10.56 -8.18 3.63
C ASP A 110 -11.84 -8.82 4.23
N ARG A 111 -12.99 -8.72 3.56
CA ARG A 111 -14.23 -9.39 3.98
C ARG A 111 -14.14 -10.92 3.93
N ALA A 112 -13.47 -11.48 2.92
CA ALA A 112 -13.26 -12.92 2.81
C ALA A 112 -12.32 -13.44 3.91
N ALA A 113 -11.24 -12.71 4.22
CA ALA A 113 -10.31 -13.04 5.30
C ALA A 113 -11.02 -13.00 6.68
N LEU A 114 -11.74 -11.93 7.01
CA LEU A 114 -12.55 -11.85 8.22
C LEU A 114 -13.57 -13.00 8.31
N ALA A 115 -14.28 -13.30 7.21
CA ALA A 115 -15.24 -14.40 7.19
C ALA A 115 -14.59 -15.77 7.42
N ALA A 116 -13.35 -15.99 6.97
CA ALA A 116 -12.61 -17.22 7.27
C ALA A 116 -12.13 -17.26 8.73
N GLU A 117 -11.48 -16.20 9.21
CA GLU A 117 -10.96 -16.06 10.58
C GLU A 117 -12.02 -16.27 11.66
N PHE A 118 -13.21 -15.69 11.47
CA PHE A 118 -14.31 -15.78 12.43
C PHE A 118 -15.17 -17.05 12.29
N GLY A 119 -14.63 -18.13 11.71
CA GLY A 119 -15.27 -19.45 11.67
C GLY A 119 -16.32 -19.60 10.58
N GLY A 120 -16.09 -19.00 9.40
CA GLY A 120 -16.96 -19.09 8.23
C GLY A 120 -18.04 -18.01 8.17
N ALA A 121 -18.59 -17.81 6.96
CA ALA A 121 -19.57 -16.75 6.68
C ALA A 121 -20.81 -16.78 7.59
N GLU A 122 -21.30 -17.96 7.98
CA GLU A 122 -22.45 -18.11 8.88
C GLU A 122 -22.16 -17.77 10.35
N SER A 123 -20.90 -17.83 10.76
CA SER A 123 -20.44 -17.36 12.08
C SER A 123 -20.22 -15.85 12.03
N TRP A 124 -19.55 -15.36 10.98
CA TRP A 124 -19.33 -13.94 10.71
C TRP A 124 -20.63 -13.13 10.67
N LYS A 125 -21.66 -13.63 9.96
CA LYS A 125 -23.01 -13.04 9.86
C LYS A 125 -23.73 -12.86 11.20
N LYS A 126 -23.36 -13.61 12.24
CA LYS A 126 -23.90 -13.50 13.62
C LYS A 126 -23.03 -12.63 14.54
N LEU A 127 -21.81 -12.33 14.12
CA LEU A 127 -20.76 -11.70 14.94
C LEU A 127 -20.48 -10.26 14.49
N ALA A 128 -20.47 -9.98 13.18
CA ALA A 128 -20.26 -8.65 12.63
C ALA A 128 -21.27 -7.60 13.15
N PRO A 129 -22.60 -7.87 13.24
CA PRO A 129 -23.54 -6.89 13.80
C PRO A 129 -23.29 -6.58 15.28
N LYS A 130 -22.67 -7.51 16.03
CA LYS A 130 -22.32 -7.31 17.44
C LYS A 130 -21.11 -6.38 17.58
N ILE A 131 -20.07 -6.59 16.75
CA ILE A 131 -18.93 -5.66 16.66
C ILE A 131 -19.44 -4.27 16.26
N GLU A 132 -20.32 -4.19 15.25
CA GLU A 132 -20.86 -2.92 14.77
C GLU A 132 -21.65 -2.17 15.85
N SER A 133 -22.59 -2.85 16.53
CA SER A 133 -23.38 -2.25 17.62
C SER A 133 -22.52 -1.87 18.82
N TRP A 134 -21.50 -2.66 19.15
CA TRP A 134 -20.56 -2.32 20.22
C TRP A 134 -19.71 -1.10 19.83
N GLY A 135 -19.17 -1.07 18.61
CA GLY A 135 -18.35 0.03 18.10
C GLY A 135 -19.11 1.36 18.13
N LYS A 136 -20.30 1.40 17.52
CA LYS A 136 -21.17 2.60 17.52
C LYS A 136 -21.63 3.06 18.91
N ALA A 137 -21.59 2.19 19.92
CA ALA A 137 -21.96 2.52 21.30
C ALA A 137 -20.77 2.88 22.21
N ASN A 138 -19.53 2.56 21.83
CA ASN A 138 -18.34 2.70 22.68
C ASN A 138 -17.21 3.55 22.07
N LEU A 139 -17.30 3.90 20.78
CA LEU A 139 -16.30 4.70 20.07
C LEU A 139 -16.94 6.02 19.56
N PRO A 140 -16.18 7.12 19.46
CA PRO A 140 -16.59 8.29 18.69
C PRO A 140 -16.84 7.92 17.23
N GLU A 141 -17.86 8.53 16.60
CA GLU A 141 -18.30 8.22 15.24
C GLU A 141 -17.17 8.22 14.21
N ALA A 142 -16.33 9.28 14.20
CA ALA A 142 -15.17 9.36 13.31
C ALA A 142 -14.13 8.23 13.53
N ALA A 143 -13.98 7.73 14.76
CA ALA A 143 -13.09 6.60 15.05
C ALA A 143 -13.71 5.27 14.61
N PHE A 144 -15.02 5.09 14.79
CA PHE A 144 -15.75 3.93 14.27
C PHE A 144 -15.67 3.86 12.74
N GLU A 145 -15.97 4.95 12.04
CA GLU A 145 -15.93 5.02 10.57
C GLU A 145 -14.51 4.82 10.02
N THR A 146 -13.46 5.27 10.73
CA THR A 146 -12.07 4.98 10.35
C THR A 146 -11.73 3.48 10.54
N LEU A 147 -12.20 2.87 11.62
CA LEU A 147 -11.91 1.46 11.94
C LEU A 147 -12.73 0.46 11.10
N CYS A 148 -13.92 0.83 10.61
CA CYS A 148 -14.76 -0.07 9.81
C CYS A 148 -14.25 -0.25 8.37
N GLN A 149 -13.39 0.65 7.88
CA GLN A 149 -12.86 0.65 6.51
C GLN A 149 -11.75 -0.39 6.23
N SER A 150 -11.22 -1.07 7.26
CA SER A 150 -10.13 -2.04 7.13
C SER A 150 -10.35 -3.29 7.98
N ALA A 151 -9.86 -4.45 7.54
CA ALA A 151 -9.94 -5.67 8.34
C ALA A 151 -9.26 -5.54 9.71
N ASP A 152 -8.11 -4.86 9.78
CA ASP A 152 -7.38 -4.68 11.04
C ASP A 152 -8.07 -3.75 12.04
N GLY A 153 -8.78 -2.71 11.56
CA GLY A 153 -9.65 -1.91 12.41
C GLY A 153 -10.82 -2.71 12.97
N VAL A 154 -11.42 -3.59 12.17
CA VAL A 154 -12.48 -4.51 12.61
C VAL A 154 -11.95 -5.58 13.59
N ARG A 155 -10.74 -6.13 13.37
CA ARG A 155 -10.04 -6.99 14.34
C ARG A 155 -9.70 -6.25 15.64
N ALA A 156 -9.37 -4.96 15.59
CA ALA A 156 -9.17 -4.13 16.77
C ALA A 156 -10.47 -3.94 17.55
N MET A 157 -11.58 -3.58 16.87
CA MET A 157 -12.90 -3.47 17.50
C MET A 157 -13.35 -4.79 18.15
N HIS A 158 -13.14 -5.93 17.50
CA HIS A 158 -13.43 -7.24 18.11
C HIS A 158 -12.62 -7.50 19.39
N ARG A 159 -11.31 -7.19 19.39
CA ARG A 159 -10.46 -7.35 20.58
C ARG A 159 -10.88 -6.43 21.73
N MET A 160 -11.23 -5.17 21.45
CA MET A 160 -11.73 -4.24 22.47
C MET A 160 -13.09 -4.68 23.03
N MET A 161 -14.01 -5.16 22.18
CA MET A 161 -15.28 -5.73 22.61
C MET A 161 -15.09 -6.94 23.53
N ALA A 162 -14.18 -7.86 23.19
CA ALA A 162 -13.86 -9.03 24.01
C ALA A 162 -13.25 -8.63 25.37
N GLN A 163 -12.23 -7.77 25.37
CA GLN A 163 -11.57 -7.29 26.60
C GLN A 163 -12.54 -6.55 27.54
N ASN A 164 -13.46 -5.75 26.99
CA ASN A 164 -14.50 -5.08 27.79
C ASN A 164 -15.48 -6.08 28.43
N ASN A 165 -15.83 -7.15 27.72
CA ASN A 165 -16.68 -8.23 28.25
C ASN A 165 -15.94 -9.08 29.30
N GLU A 166 -14.66 -9.37 29.10
CA GLU A 166 -13.79 -10.04 30.08
C GLU A 166 -13.60 -9.19 31.34
N ALA A 167 -13.41 -7.86 31.21
CA ALA A 167 -13.34 -6.94 32.33
C ALA A 167 -14.66 -6.84 33.12
N ALA A 168 -15.81 -6.94 32.44
CA ALA A 168 -17.11 -7.02 33.10
C ALA A 168 -17.27 -8.32 33.91
N LEU A 169 -16.85 -9.47 33.36
CA LEU A 169 -16.87 -10.77 34.02
C LEU A 169 -15.90 -10.85 35.20
N GLY A 170 -14.67 -10.33 35.05
CA GLY A 170 -13.70 -10.21 36.14
C GLY A 170 -14.16 -9.30 37.29
N LYS A 171 -15.11 -8.39 37.02
CA LYS A 171 -15.71 -7.52 38.04
C LYS A 171 -16.87 -8.18 38.80
N THR A 172 -17.47 -9.26 38.28
CA THR A 172 -18.57 -9.95 38.98
C THR A 172 -18.13 -10.81 40.17
N ASP A 173 -16.94 -11.42 40.13
CA ASP A 173 -16.43 -12.29 41.20
C ASP A 173 -16.16 -11.55 42.53
N GLY A 174 -15.96 -10.23 42.50
CA GLY A 174 -15.67 -9.42 43.68
C GLY A 174 -16.87 -8.80 44.41
N GLY A 175 -18.11 -9.02 43.96
CA GLY A 175 -19.27 -8.36 44.61
C GLY A 175 -20.68 -8.73 44.13
N ALA A 176 -20.84 -9.40 42.97
CA ALA A 176 -22.15 -9.89 42.55
C ALA A 176 -22.62 -11.06 43.43
N GLY A 177 -21.70 -11.98 43.76
CA GLY A 177 -21.97 -13.09 44.68
C GLY A 177 -22.41 -12.62 46.07
N GLU A 178 -21.75 -11.61 46.62
CA GLU A 178 -22.08 -11.05 47.94
C GLU A 178 -23.47 -10.37 47.96
N THR A 179 -23.77 -9.60 46.90
CA THR A 179 -25.08 -8.93 46.73
C THR A 179 -26.21 -9.95 46.62
N ASN A 180 -25.99 -11.03 45.87
CA ASN A 180 -26.94 -12.14 45.77
C ASN A 180 -27.13 -12.84 47.12
N LEU A 181 -26.05 -13.19 47.82
CA LEU A 181 -26.10 -13.83 49.14
C LEU A 181 -26.87 -12.99 50.16
N ARG A 182 -26.62 -11.67 50.23
CA ARG A 182 -27.39 -10.72 51.06
C ARG A 182 -28.88 -10.71 50.71
N SER A 183 -29.26 -10.94 49.45
CA SER A 183 -30.66 -11.02 49.04
C SER A 183 -31.31 -12.37 49.41
N GLU A 184 -30.58 -13.48 49.29
CA GLU A 184 -31.07 -14.81 49.65
C GLU A 184 -31.28 -14.96 51.16
N ILE A 185 -30.37 -14.42 51.98
CA ILE A 185 -30.52 -14.32 53.44
C ILE A 185 -31.84 -13.60 53.78
N ARG A 186 -32.11 -12.44 53.16
CA ARG A 186 -33.37 -11.69 53.37
C ARG A 186 -34.60 -12.49 52.95
N ARG A 187 -34.52 -13.26 51.85
CA ARG A 187 -35.61 -14.15 51.42
C ARG A 187 -35.87 -15.25 52.46
N LYS A 188 -34.83 -15.92 52.98
CA LYS A 188 -34.97 -16.95 54.02
C LYS A 188 -35.51 -16.38 55.33
N MET A 189 -35.06 -15.19 55.75
CA MET A 189 -35.56 -14.50 56.95
C MET A 189 -37.04 -14.10 56.87
N ASN A 190 -37.56 -13.84 55.67
CA ASN A 190 -38.97 -13.50 55.44
C ASN A 190 -39.88 -14.74 55.31
N ASP A 191 -39.34 -15.95 55.22
CA ASP A 191 -40.15 -17.18 55.17
C ASP A 191 -40.88 -17.39 56.51
N PRO A 192 -42.21 -17.61 56.53
CA PRO A 192 -42.96 -17.91 57.75
C PRO A 192 -42.33 -19.02 58.60
N ARG A 193 -41.73 -20.05 57.99
CA ARG A 193 -41.13 -21.18 58.71
C ARG A 193 -39.90 -20.78 59.51
N TYR A 194 -39.18 -19.74 59.11
CA TYR A 194 -38.00 -19.24 59.82
C TYR A 194 -38.39 -18.53 61.13
N TRP A 195 -39.40 -17.65 61.12
CA TRP A 195 -39.74 -16.84 62.29
C TRP A 195 -40.92 -17.38 63.11
N ARG A 196 -41.90 -18.05 62.50
CA ARG A 196 -43.10 -18.60 63.16
C ARG A 196 -42.83 -19.98 63.76
N ASP A 197 -42.29 -20.88 62.94
CA ASP A 197 -42.09 -22.29 63.30
C ASP A 197 -40.66 -22.59 63.75
N ARG A 198 -39.72 -21.67 63.51
CA ARG A 198 -38.27 -21.79 63.77
C ARG A 198 -37.68 -23.11 63.29
N ASP A 199 -37.98 -23.46 62.03
CA ASP A 199 -37.42 -24.62 61.34
C ASP A 199 -35.88 -24.63 61.49
N PRO A 200 -35.29 -25.65 62.17
CA PRO A 200 -33.88 -25.67 62.50
C PRO A 200 -32.98 -25.73 61.25
N THR A 201 -33.50 -26.25 60.14
CA THR A 201 -32.83 -26.32 58.84
C THR A 201 -32.66 -24.91 58.26
N LEU A 202 -33.75 -24.13 58.21
CA LEU A 202 -33.73 -22.73 57.75
C LEU A 202 -32.88 -21.84 58.67
N VAL A 203 -32.90 -22.07 59.98
CA VAL A 203 -32.05 -21.34 60.94
C VAL A 203 -30.57 -21.64 60.71
N ALA A 204 -30.19 -22.92 60.53
CA ALA A 204 -28.81 -23.31 60.26
C ALA A 204 -28.30 -22.78 58.92
N GLU A 205 -29.13 -22.80 57.86
CA GLU A 205 -28.80 -22.19 56.57
C GLU A 205 -28.53 -20.67 56.70
N VAL A 206 -29.44 -19.93 57.34
CA VAL A 206 -29.29 -18.47 57.51
C VAL A 206 -28.03 -18.15 58.33
N GLN A 207 -27.71 -18.95 59.35
CA GLN A 207 -26.47 -18.80 60.13
C GLN A 207 -25.21 -19.07 59.29
N ALA A 208 -25.22 -20.12 58.46
CA ALA A 208 -24.10 -20.43 57.57
C ALA A 208 -23.88 -19.36 56.49
N ASP A 209 -24.95 -18.81 55.95
CA ASP A 209 -24.89 -17.74 54.94
C ASP A 209 -24.43 -16.40 55.55
N PHE A 210 -24.85 -16.06 56.78
CA PHE A 210 -24.29 -14.94 57.53
C PHE A 210 -22.81 -15.15 57.90
N ALA A 211 -22.40 -16.36 58.27
CA ALA A 211 -21.00 -16.67 58.59
C ALA A 211 -20.11 -16.45 57.36
N ARG A 212 -20.52 -16.98 56.19
CA ARG A 212 -19.86 -16.73 54.89
C ARG A 212 -19.72 -15.24 54.60
N LEU A 213 -20.81 -14.48 54.77
CA LEU A 213 -20.84 -13.03 54.58
C LEU A 213 -19.85 -12.30 55.49
N SER A 214 -19.74 -12.71 56.76
CA SER A 214 -18.80 -12.12 57.73
C SER A 214 -17.33 -12.53 57.51
N SER A 215 -17.08 -13.62 56.78
CA SER A 215 -15.72 -14.08 56.43
C SER A 215 -15.21 -13.55 55.09
N ALA A 216 -16.04 -12.81 54.35
CA ALA A 216 -15.74 -12.25 53.03
C ALA A 216 -15.56 -10.72 53.04
N SER A 217 -15.46 -10.11 54.23
CA SER A 217 -15.36 -8.67 54.48
C SER A 217 -14.31 -8.34 55.53
#